data_AF-A0A524AVZ3-F1
#
_entry.id   AF-A0A524AVZ3-F1
#
_cell.length_a   1.000
_cell.length_b   1.000
_cell.length_c   1.000
_cell.angle_alpha   90.00
_cell.angle_beta   90.00
_cell.angle_gamma   90.00
#
_symmetry.space_group_name_H-M   'P 1'
#
loop_
_entity.id
_entity.type
_entity.pdbx_description
1 polymer ?
#
loop_
_entity_poly.entity_id
_entity_poly.type
_entity_poly.pdbx_seq_one_letter_code
_entity_poly.pdbx_strand_id
1 'polypeptide(L)' 'MKYRELAKRLKKLGCEYLRPGHGSHRIWWNPQNGQYTTIPDWGGRDLKPGTLRTILRDLGIDPQELESRG' A
#
# COMPACT_ATOMS: atom_id res chain seq x y z
N MET A 1 -6.98 -0.91 9.14
CA MET A 1 -5.52 -0.85 8.90
C MET A 1 -5.14 0.59 8.61
N LYS A 2 -4.20 1.13 9.39
CA LYS A 2 -3.68 2.49 9.19
C LYS A 2 -2.64 2.51 8.07
N TYR A 3 -2.41 3.69 7.47
CA TYR A 3 -1.37 3.87 6.45
C TYR A 3 0.00 3.31 6.89
N ARG A 4 0.44 3.62 8.11
CA ARG A 4 1.74 3.16 8.65
C ARG A 4 1.85 1.64 8.73
N GLU A 5 0.74 0.95 8.96
CA GLU A 5 0.71 -0.51 9.02
C GLU A 5 0.78 -1.11 7.62
N LEU A 6 -0.01 -0.58 6.69
CA LEU A 6 0.03 -0.96 5.28
C LEU A 6 1.43 -0.76 4.69
N ALA A 7 2.02 0.42 4.89
CA ALA A 7 3.37 0.75 4.43
C ALA A 7 4.44 -0.24 4.94
N LYS A 8 4.34 -0.69 6.19
CA LYS A 8 5.25 -1.70 6.74
C LYS A 8 5.08 -3.05 6.05
N ARG A 9 3.84 -3.48 5.80
CA ARG A 9 3.55 -4.75 5.12
C ARG A 9 3.98 -4.70 3.65
N LEU A 10 3.70 -3.60 2.94
CA LEU A 10 4.14 -3.39 1.56
C LEU A 10 5.67 -3.50 1.43
N LYS A 11 6.44 -2.91 2.35
CA LYS A 11 7.90 -3.08 2.37
C LYS A 11 8.35 -4.53 2.54
N LYS A 12 7.67 -5.30 3.39
CA LYS A 12 7.97 -6.74 3.56
C LYS A 12 7.66 -7.53 2.29
N LEU A 13 6.65 -7.12 1.54
CA LEU A 13 6.26 -7.70 0.25
C LEU A 13 7.11 -7.19 -0.92
N GLY A 14 8.19 -6.45 -0.66
CA GLY A 14 9.10 -5.94 -1.70
C GLY A 14 8.60 -4.70 -2.44
N CYS A 15 7.49 -4.10 -2.03
CA CYS A 15 7.05 -2.82 -2.56
C CYS A 15 7.79 -1.66 -1.90
N GLU A 16 7.97 -0.59 -2.67
CA GLU A 16 8.79 0.54 -2.29
C GLU A 16 8.02 1.85 -2.35
N TYR A 17 8.41 2.77 -1.47
CA TYR A 17 7.91 4.14 -1.52
C TYR A 17 8.64 4.88 -2.63
N LEU A 18 7.90 5.41 -3.60
CA LEU A 18 8.48 6.12 -4.74
C LEU A 18 8.67 7.60 -4.43
N ARG A 19 7.57 8.31 -4.12
CA ARG A 19 7.56 9.77 -3.93
C ARG A 19 6.26 10.26 -3.29
N PRO A 20 6.21 11.49 -2.76
CA PRO A 20 4.95 12.07 -2.31
C PRO A 20 4.02 12.34 -3.50
N GLY A 21 2.72 12.17 -3.28
CA GLY A 21 1.67 12.58 -4.22
C GLY A 21 1.05 13.91 -3.83
N HIS A 22 -0.11 14.24 -4.40
CA HIS A 22 -0.85 15.44 -4.03
C HIS A 22 -1.34 15.36 -2.57
N GLY A 23 -1.06 16.39 -1.77
CA GLY A 23 -1.46 16.47 -0.37
C GLY A 23 -0.86 15.36 0.50
N SER A 24 -1.71 14.64 1.23
CA SER A 24 -1.26 13.54 2.09
C SER A 24 -1.08 12.22 1.34
N HIS A 25 -1.20 12.20 0.02
CA HIS A 25 -1.01 10.98 -0.75
C HIS A 25 0.47 10.60 -0.87
N ARG A 26 0.71 9.30 -1.02
CA ARG A 26 2.04 8.67 -1.12
C ARG A 26 2.01 7.70 -2.29
N ILE A 27 2.96 7.83 -3.21
CA ILE A 27 3.05 6.95 -4.36
C ILE A 27 3.95 5.77 -3.98
N TRP A 28 3.45 4.57 -4.19
CA TRP A 28 4.15 3.32 -3.98
C TRP A 28 4.28 2.57 -5.28
N TRP A 29 5.37 1.83 -5.43
CA TRP A 29 5.65 1.04 -6.62
C TRP A 29 6.07 -0.38 -6.24
N ASN A 30 5.72 -1.34 -7.08
CA ASN A 30 6.15 -2.72 -6.95
C ASN A 30 7.21 -3.02 -8.03
N PRO A 31 8.49 -3.22 -7.65
CA PRO A 31 9.55 -3.55 -8.60
C PRO A 31 9.35 -4.87 -9.35
N GLN A 32 8.60 -5.82 -8.78
CA GLN A 32 8.43 -7.15 -9.37
C GLN A 32 7.58 -7.13 -10.64
N ASN A 33 6.62 -6.21 -10.72
CA ASN A 33 5.69 -6.09 -11.86
C ASN A 33 5.65 -4.69 -12.48
N GLY A 34 6.44 -3.74 -11.96
CA GLY A 34 6.51 -2.36 -12.44
C GLY A 34 5.25 -1.53 -12.19
N GLN A 35 4.29 -2.03 -11.40
CA GLN A 35 3.05 -1.32 -11.13
C GLN A 35 3.21 -0.31 -9.99
N TYR A 36 2.35 0.70 -9.96
CA TYR A 36 2.35 1.72 -8.93
C TYR A 36 0.93 2.12 -8.55
N THR A 37 0.78 2.59 -7.32
CA THR A 37 -0.50 3.09 -6.82
C THR A 37 -0.31 4.28 -5.90
N THR A 38 -1.41 5.00 -5.66
CA THR A 38 -1.46 6.16 -4.78
C THR A 38 -2.21 5.78 -3.51
N ILE A 39 -1.50 5.86 -2.37
CA ILE A 39 -2.03 5.51 -1.06
C ILE A 39 -2.30 6.80 -0.27
N PRO A 40 -3.52 7.01 0.23
CA PRO A 40 -3.77 8.16 1.08
C PRO A 40 -3.19 7.95 2.48
N ASP A 41 -2.39 8.92 2.97
CA ASP A 41 -1.97 8.96 4.36
C ASP A 41 -2.99 9.77 5.17
N TRP A 42 -3.97 9.08 5.76
CA TRP A 42 -4.92 9.69 6.72
C TRP A 42 -4.35 9.75 8.14
N GLY A 43 -3.04 9.53 8.30
CA GLY A 43 -2.34 9.55 9.58
C GLY A 43 -2.85 8.50 10.55
N GLY A 44 -3.68 8.93 11.49
CA GLY A 44 -4.22 8.08 12.55
C GLY A 44 -5.47 7.28 12.18
N ARG A 45 -6.12 7.57 11.04
CA ARG A 45 -7.36 6.90 10.62
C ARG A 45 -7.11 5.64 9.80
N ASP A 46 -8.02 4.69 9.90
CA ASP A 46 -8.00 3.48 9.11
C ASP A 46 -8.38 3.73 7.65
N LEU A 47 -7.64 3.09 6.75
CA LEU A 47 -8.00 2.97 5.35
C LEU A 47 -9.27 2.15 5.22
N LYS A 48 -10.19 2.61 4.35
CA LYS A 48 -11.42 1.86 4.07
C LYS A 48 -11.06 0.52 3.43
N PRO A 49 -11.80 -0.58 3.72
CA PRO A 49 -11.53 -1.89 3.13
C PRO A 49 -11.51 -1.89 1.58
N GLY A 50 -12.37 -1.10 0.95
CA GLY A 50 -12.37 -0.94 -0.51
C GLY A 50 -11.11 -0.24 -1.04
N THR A 51 -10.57 0.73 -0.30
CA THR A 51 -9.30 1.39 -0.62
C THR A 51 -8.14 0.42 -0.51
N LEU A 52 -8.08 -0.39 0.55
CA LEU A 52 -7.06 -1.43 0.70
C LEU A 52 -7.10 -2.42 -0.48
N ARG A 53 -8.28 -2.94 -0.82
CA ARG A 53 -8.43 -3.87 -1.96
C ARG A 53 -7.96 -3.26 -3.28
N THR A 54 -8.25 -1.98 -3.51
CA THR A 54 -7.80 -1.27 -4.71
C THR A 54 -6.28 -1.14 -4.75
N ILE A 55 -5.67 -0.69 -3.65
CA ILE A 55 -4.21 -0.56 -3.53
C ILE A 55 -3.49 -1.88 -3.80
N LEU A 56 -3.97 -2.98 -3.20
CA LEU A 56 -3.34 -4.29 -3.38
C LEU A 56 -3.47 -4.76 -4.83
N ARG A 57 -4.65 -4.62 -5.43
CA ARG A 57 -4.88 -4.96 -6.83
C ARG A 57 -3.96 -4.15 -7.75
N ASP A 58 -3.84 -2.84 -7.53
CA ASP A 58 -2.99 -1.97 -8.34
C ASP A 58 -1.48 -2.23 -8.15
N LEU A 59 -1.09 -2.91 -7.06
CA LEU A 59 0.28 -3.39 -6.84
C LEU A 59 0.47 -4.86 -7.26
N GLY A 60 -0.58 -5.52 -7.73
CA GLY A 60 -0.58 -6.95 -8.05
C GLY A 60 -0.33 -7.87 -6.84
N ILE A 61 -0.81 -7.47 -5.65
CA ILE A 61 -0.66 -8.22 -4.40
C ILE A 61 -1.97 -8.93 -4.07
N ASP A 62 -1.92 -10.23 -3.77
CA ASP A 62 -3.07 -10.95 -3.25
C ASP A 62 -3.39 -10.49 -1.80
N PRO A 63 -4.66 -10.21 -1.46
CA PRO A 63 -5.04 -9.87 -0.09
C PRO A 63 -4.55 -10.86 0.98
N GLN A 64 -4.40 -12.14 0.65
CA GLN A 64 -3.91 -13.18 1.57
C GLN A 64 -2.43 -12.97 1.92
N GLU A 65 -1.60 -12.46 1.00
CA GLU A 65 -0.21 -12.09 1.27
C GLU A 65 -0.10 -11.00 2.33
N LEU A 66 -1.13 -10.14 2.41
CA LEU A 66 -1.19 -9.12 3.46
C LEU A 66 -1.52 -9.72 4.83
N GLU A 67 -2.25 -10.84 4.89
CA GLU A 67 -2.74 -11.48 6.11
C GLU A 67 -1.76 -12.52 6.69
N SER A 68 -0.85 -13.04 5.87
CA SER A 68 0.20 -13.98 6.30
C SER A 68 1.07 -13.36 7.39
N ARG A 69 0.80 -13.80 8.63
CA ARG A 69 1.59 -13.53 9.83
C ARG A 69 2.92 -14.28 9.72
N GLY A 70 3.93 -13.62 9.16
CA GLY A 70 5.31 -13.89 9.53
C GLY A 70 5.58 -13.43 10.95
#